data_AF-A0A4R3Q5E8-F1
#
_entry.id   AF-A0A4R3Q5E8-F1
#
_cell.length_a   1.000
_cell.length_b   1.000
_cell.length_c   1.000
_cell.angle_alpha   90.00
_cell.angle_beta   90.00
_cell.angle_gamma   90.00
#
_symmetry.space_group_name_H-M   'P 1'
#
loop_
_entity.id
_entity.type
_entity.pdbx_description
1 polymer ?
#
loop_
_entity_poly.entity_id
_entity_poly.type
_entity_poly.pdbx_seq_one_letter_code
_entity_poly.pdbx_strand_id
1 'polypeptide(L)'
;MSRRIRSAEESARRESAAARLATYTLVADSTAPRDPRGRGDHYRKHLADAHGTIEILQHRIKDLEQERDTIKLDREYKLSLCVTRTAAEEARVAAFRLAKGMAAILAEPDDVPNNLSEAIYNLPDPKPKWSK
;
A
#
# COMPACT_ATOMS: atom_id res chain seq x y z
N MET A 1 -42.98 -5.99 -15.93
CA MET A 1 -42.19 -4.77 -15.64
C MET A 1 -41.67 -4.84 -14.21
N SER A 2 -40.57 -5.57 -13.97
CA SER A 2 -40.03 -5.81 -12.63
C SER A 2 -39.29 -4.56 -12.12
N ARG A 3 -39.75 -3.98 -11.01
CA ARG A 3 -39.01 -2.94 -10.28
C ARG A 3 -37.81 -3.64 -9.65
N ARG A 4 -36.61 -3.38 -10.19
CA ARG A 4 -35.33 -3.86 -9.66
C ARG A 4 -35.28 -3.63 -8.15
N ILE A 5 -35.10 -4.72 -7.40
CA ILE A 5 -34.87 -4.72 -5.96
C ILE A 5 -33.56 -3.97 -5.72
N ARG A 6 -33.64 -2.78 -5.12
CA ARG A 6 -32.48 -2.02 -4.62
C ARG A 6 -31.89 -2.80 -3.45
N SER A 7 -30.57 -2.95 -3.39
CA SER A 7 -29.94 -3.66 -2.27
C SER A 7 -30.13 -2.88 -0.96
N ALA A 8 -30.14 -3.56 0.18
CA ALA A 8 -30.25 -2.92 1.48
C ALA A 8 -29.13 -1.87 1.70
N GLU A 9 -27.92 -2.15 1.19
CA GLU A 9 -26.78 -1.23 1.21
C GLU A 9 -27.02 0.03 0.39
N GLU A 10 -27.57 -0.10 -0.83
CA GLU A 10 -27.91 1.05 -1.67
C GLU A 10 -28.98 1.93 -1.01
N SER A 11 -29.96 1.30 -0.35
CA SER A 11 -30.98 2.03 0.40
C SER A 11 -30.39 2.79 1.59
N ALA A 12 -29.52 2.15 2.39
CA ALA A 12 -28.85 2.79 3.53
C ALA A 12 -27.92 3.94 3.13
N ARG A 13 -27.20 3.81 2.00
CA ARG A 13 -26.39 4.91 1.44
C ARG A 13 -27.26 6.09 1.02
N ARG A 14 -28.43 5.83 0.41
CA ARG A 14 -29.35 6.89 0.01
C ARG A 14 -29.98 7.60 1.22
N GLU A 15 -30.37 6.84 2.23
CA GLU A 15 -30.95 7.37 3.46
C GLU A 15 -29.95 8.21 4.24
N SER A 16 -28.71 7.75 4.39
CA SER A 16 -27.63 8.53 5.00
C SER A 16 -27.29 9.80 4.21
N ALA A 17 -27.30 9.75 2.87
CA ALA A 17 -27.12 10.94 2.03
C ALA A 17 -28.26 11.94 2.21
N ALA A 18 -29.51 11.47 2.27
CA ALA A 18 -30.68 12.31 2.52
C ALA A 18 -30.64 12.94 3.92
N ALA A 19 -30.23 12.19 4.94
CA ALA A 19 -30.07 12.68 6.31
C ALA A 19 -28.99 13.78 6.38
N ARG A 20 -27.83 13.57 5.72
CA ARG A 20 -26.77 14.58 5.63
C ARG A 20 -27.25 15.86 4.96
N LEU A 21 -27.96 15.74 3.85
CA LEU A 21 -28.51 16.89 3.13
C LEU A 21 -29.49 17.67 4.01
N ALA A 22 -30.39 16.97 4.71
CA ALA A 22 -31.33 17.60 5.65
C ALA A 22 -30.58 18.34 6.78
N THR A 23 -29.53 17.74 7.34
CA THR A 23 -28.70 18.39 8.36
C THR A 23 -28.03 19.66 7.83
N TYR A 24 -27.43 19.62 6.64
CA TYR A 24 -26.76 20.79 6.06
C TYR A 24 -27.74 21.94 5.77
N THR A 25 -28.91 21.63 5.24
CA THR A 25 -29.96 22.62 5.01
C THR A 25 -30.42 23.24 6.33
N LEU A 26 -30.65 22.43 7.37
CA LEU A 26 -31.07 22.91 8.67
C LEU A 26 -30.01 23.82 9.33
N VAL A 27 -28.73 23.49 9.17
CA VAL A 27 -27.63 24.36 9.64
C VAL A 27 -27.60 25.67 8.87
N ALA A 28 -27.71 25.64 7.54
CA ALA A 28 -27.76 26.86 6.73
C ALA A 28 -28.94 27.76 7.11
N ASP A 29 -30.12 27.16 7.32
CA ASP A 29 -31.35 27.86 7.72
C ASP A 29 -31.28 28.40 9.15
N SER A 30 -30.58 27.71 10.06
CA SER A 30 -30.37 28.19 11.44
C SER A 30 -29.56 29.48 11.51
N THR A 31 -28.76 29.76 10.47
CA THR A 31 -27.95 30.98 10.35
C THR A 31 -28.56 32.03 9.41
N ALA A 32 -29.71 31.73 8.80
CA ALA A 32 -30.32 32.61 7.82
C ALA A 32 -30.94 33.86 8.47
N PRO A 33 -30.85 35.04 7.82
CA PRO A 33 -31.52 36.25 8.29
C PRO A 33 -33.04 36.06 8.44
N ARG A 34 -33.62 36.65 9.49
CA ARG A 34 -35.07 36.64 9.70
C ARG A 34 -35.82 37.38 8.59
N ASP A 35 -35.27 38.49 8.10
CA ASP A 35 -35.80 39.26 6.98
C ASP A 35 -35.68 38.45 5.67
N PRO A 36 -36.81 38.15 4.98
CA PRO A 36 -36.81 37.43 3.71
C PRO A 36 -35.97 38.07 2.62
N ARG A 37 -35.83 39.41 2.62
CA ARG A 37 -35.08 40.13 1.58
C ARG A 37 -33.58 39.84 1.64
N GLY A 38 -33.03 39.61 2.84
CA GLY A 38 -31.62 39.29 3.05
C GLY A 38 -31.25 37.82 2.85
N ARG A 39 -32.24 36.92 2.75
CA ARG A 39 -31.97 35.47 2.61
C ARG A 39 -31.33 35.11 1.27
N GLY A 40 -31.67 35.82 0.20
CA GLY A 40 -31.10 35.58 -1.12
C GLY A 40 -29.59 35.82 -1.15
N ASP A 41 -29.10 36.88 -0.50
CA ASP A 41 -27.67 37.17 -0.37
C ASP A 41 -26.97 36.16 0.54
N HIS A 42 -27.62 35.75 1.63
CA HIS A 42 -27.11 34.74 2.56
C HIS A 42 -26.75 33.41 1.87
N TYR A 43 -27.70 32.81 1.14
CA TYR A 43 -27.45 31.53 0.47
C TYR A 43 -26.44 31.66 -0.68
N ARG A 44 -26.42 32.79 -1.39
CA ARG A 44 -25.40 33.06 -2.43
C ARG A 44 -23.99 33.11 -1.83
N LYS A 45 -23.84 33.72 -0.67
CA LYS A 45 -22.55 33.74 0.05
C LYS A 45 -22.12 32.35 0.50
N HIS A 46 -23.02 31.59 1.14
CA HIS A 46 -22.73 30.21 1.54
C HIS A 46 -22.35 29.31 0.36
N LEU A 47 -23.01 29.49 -0.79
CA LEU A 47 -22.67 28.76 -2.00
C LEU A 47 -21.26 29.10 -2.49
N ALA A 48 -20.89 30.38 -2.52
CA ALA A 48 -19.54 30.81 -2.89
C ALA A 48 -18.47 30.25 -1.94
N ASP A 49 -18.71 30.32 -0.62
CA ASP A 49 -17.80 29.78 0.39
C ASP A 49 -17.63 28.25 0.26
N ALA A 50 -18.74 27.55 -0.04
CA ALA A 50 -18.71 26.11 -0.31
C ALA A 50 -17.90 25.79 -1.56
N HIS A 51 -18.05 26.55 -2.64
CA HIS A 51 -17.25 26.38 -3.86
C HIS A 51 -15.75 26.59 -3.59
N GLY A 52 -15.38 27.64 -2.86
CA GLY A 52 -13.98 27.86 -2.49
C GLY A 52 -13.41 26.71 -1.66
N THR A 53 -14.19 26.18 -0.72
CA THR A 53 -13.78 25.01 0.08
C THR A 53 -13.61 23.75 -0.79
N ILE A 54 -14.53 23.53 -1.74
CA ILE A 54 -14.46 22.39 -2.68
C ILE A 54 -13.19 22.48 -3.53
N GLU A 55 -12.85 23.65 -4.07
CA GLU A 55 -11.63 23.85 -4.86
C GLU A 55 -10.36 23.54 -4.05
N ILE A 56 -10.28 24.02 -2.80
CA ILE A 56 -9.17 23.71 -1.89
C ILE A 56 -9.04 22.20 -1.68
N LEU A 57 -10.17 21.52 -1.43
CA LEU A 57 -10.17 20.07 -1.23
C LEU A 57 -9.79 19.31 -2.50
N GLN A 58 -10.22 19.75 -3.67
CA GLN A 58 -9.84 19.15 -4.95
C GLN A 58 -8.33 19.27 -5.20
N HIS A 59 -7.75 20.44 -4.93
CA HIS A 59 -6.30 20.62 -5.00
C HIS A 59 -5.58 19.70 -4.02
N ARG A 60 -6.05 19.62 -2.77
CA ARG A 60 -5.42 18.76 -1.76
C ARG A 60 -5.50 17.28 -2.12
N ILE A 61 -6.62 16.82 -2.69
CA ILE A 61 -6.76 15.45 -3.19
C ILE A 61 -5.74 15.19 -4.29
N LYS A 62 -5.61 16.11 -5.27
CA LYS A 62 -4.65 15.98 -6.36
C LYS A 62 -3.20 15.90 -5.85
N ASP A 63 -2.84 16.74 -4.89
CA ASP A 63 -1.49 16.71 -4.29
C ASP A 63 -1.23 15.37 -3.59
N LEU A 64 -2.20 14.87 -2.81
CA LEU A 64 -2.09 13.59 -2.11
C LEU A 64 -2.01 12.39 -3.08
N GLU A 65 -2.74 12.44 -4.18
CA GLU A 65 -2.66 11.42 -5.24
C GLU A 65 -1.28 11.41 -5.89
N GLN A 66 -0.72 12.59 -6.16
CA GLN A 66 0.63 12.73 -6.69
C GLN A 66 1.69 12.23 -5.69
N GLU A 67 1.60 12.62 -4.42
CA GLU A 67 2.49 12.13 -3.35
C GLU A 67 2.44 10.59 -3.26
N ARG A 68 1.24 10.01 -3.24
CA ARG A 68 1.06 8.55 -3.24
C ARG A 68 1.76 7.89 -4.42
N ASP A 69 1.60 8.44 -5.62
CA ASP A 69 2.15 7.83 -6.84
C ASP A 69 3.68 7.94 -6.87
N THR A 70 4.25 9.05 -6.40
CA THR A 70 5.72 9.18 -6.24
C THR A 70 6.28 8.15 -5.24
N ILE A 71 5.60 7.93 -4.10
CA ILE A 71 6.02 6.93 -3.11
C ILE A 71 5.94 5.51 -3.66
N LYS A 72 4.90 5.20 -4.45
CA LYS A 72 4.78 3.90 -5.11
C LYS A 72 5.94 3.64 -6.06
N LEU A 73 6.27 4.62 -6.90
CA LEU A 73 7.37 4.52 -7.85
C LEU A 73 8.72 4.36 -7.13
N ASP A 74 8.98 5.14 -6.08
CA ASP A 74 10.21 5.02 -5.28
C ASP A 74 10.31 3.63 -4.61
N ARG A 75 9.20 3.11 -4.09
CA ARG A 75 9.15 1.74 -3.53
C ARG A 75 9.46 0.70 -4.60
N GLU A 76 8.84 0.79 -5.77
CA GLU A 76 9.06 -0.16 -6.87
C GLU A 76 10.52 -0.14 -7.33
N TYR A 77 11.12 1.06 -7.45
CA TYR A 77 12.52 1.22 -7.78
C TYR A 77 13.45 0.64 -6.69
N LYS A 78 13.18 0.90 -5.41
CA LYS A 78 13.95 0.30 -4.31
C LYS A 78 13.86 -1.22 -4.32
N LEU A 79 12.67 -1.77 -4.58
CA LEU A 79 12.49 -3.21 -4.69
C LEU A 79 13.22 -3.80 -5.90
N SER A 80 13.34 -3.08 -7.01
CA SER A 80 14.08 -3.55 -8.18
C SER A 80 15.60 -3.58 -7.96
N LEU A 81 16.12 -2.69 -7.12
CA LEU A 81 17.54 -2.67 -6.72
C LEU A 81 17.89 -3.72 -5.66
N CYS A 82 16.92 -4.18 -4.87
CA CYS A 82 17.16 -5.12 -3.78
C CYS A 82 17.10 -6.58 -4.26
N VAL A 83 18.10 -7.37 -3.87
CA VAL A 83 18.02 -8.83 -3.97
C VAL A 83 16.96 -9.31 -2.97
N THR A 84 16.05 -10.19 -3.42
CA THR A 84 15.05 -10.76 -2.53
C THR A 84 15.73 -11.60 -1.44
N ARG A 85 15.15 -11.65 -0.23
CA ARG A 85 15.69 -12.45 0.89
C ARG A 85 15.89 -13.91 0.48
N THR A 86 15.01 -14.43 -0.38
CA THR A 86 15.11 -15.78 -0.96
C THR A 86 16.35 -15.93 -1.83
N ALA A 87 16.55 -15.04 -2.81
CA ALA A 87 17.71 -15.10 -3.70
C ALA A 87 19.03 -14.91 -2.93
N ALA A 88 19.04 -14.06 -1.89
CA ALA A 88 20.19 -13.91 -1.01
C ALA A 88 20.49 -15.18 -0.20
N GLU A 89 19.46 -15.87 0.30
CA GLU A 89 19.62 -17.15 1.02
C GLU A 89 20.08 -18.28 0.09
N GLU A 90 19.52 -18.37 -1.12
CA GLU A 90 19.94 -19.33 -2.15
C GLU A 90 21.41 -19.14 -2.51
N ALA A 91 21.84 -17.89 -2.77
CA ALA A 91 23.23 -17.58 -3.05
C ALA A 91 24.16 -17.94 -1.87
N ARG A 92 23.72 -17.71 -0.63
CA ARG A 92 24.49 -18.06 0.58
C ARG A 92 24.71 -19.56 0.72
N VAL A 93 23.65 -20.35 0.51
CA VAL A 93 23.73 -21.83 0.56
C VAL A 93 24.57 -22.35 -0.59
N ALA A 94 24.42 -21.80 -1.81
CA ALA A 94 25.22 -22.18 -2.96
C ALA A 94 26.71 -21.89 -2.73
N ALA A 95 27.06 -20.72 -2.18
CA ALA A 95 28.44 -20.38 -1.84
C ALA A 95 29.05 -21.35 -0.81
N PHE A 96 28.26 -21.75 0.20
CA PHE A 96 28.71 -22.75 1.18
C PHE A 96 28.97 -24.11 0.52
N ARG A 97 28.07 -24.57 -0.36
CA ARG A 97 28.24 -25.85 -1.09
C ARG A 97 29.46 -25.82 -2.00
N LEU A 98 29.72 -24.69 -2.67
CA LEU A 98 30.91 -24.51 -3.49
C LEU A 98 32.19 -24.54 -2.65
N ALA A 99 32.22 -23.82 -1.52
CA ALA A 99 33.36 -23.85 -0.60
C ALA A 99 33.59 -25.25 -0.03
N LYS A 100 32.53 -25.99 0.30
CA LYS A 100 32.58 -27.39 0.73
C LYS A 100 33.22 -28.29 -0.33
N GLY A 101 32.80 -28.15 -1.60
CA GLY A 101 33.39 -28.89 -2.71
C GLY A 101 34.87 -28.58 -2.91
N MET A 102 35.26 -27.29 -2.89
CA MET A 102 36.67 -26.89 -2.99
C MET A 102 37.51 -27.40 -1.81
N ALA A 103 36.96 -27.39 -0.60
CA ALA A 103 37.65 -27.91 0.58
C ALA A 103 37.82 -29.43 0.54
N ALA A 104 36.83 -30.16 0.01
CA ALA A 104 36.94 -31.60 -0.19
C ALA A 104 38.06 -31.93 -1.20
N ILE A 105 38.09 -31.24 -2.35
CA ILE A 105 39.15 -31.40 -3.37
C ILE A 105 40.53 -31.07 -2.77
N LEU A 106 40.65 -29.98 -2.01
CA LEU A 106 41.91 -29.61 -1.37
C LEU A 106 42.39 -30.64 -0.34
N ALA A 107 41.46 -31.39 0.25
CA ALA A 107 41.76 -32.43 1.22
C ALA A 107 42.22 -33.75 0.58
N GLU A 108 42.15 -33.89 -0.75
CA GLU A 108 42.53 -35.08 -1.52
C GLU A 108 43.95 -34.92 -2.09
N PRO A 109 45.02 -35.33 -1.38
CA PRO A 109 46.33 -35.42 -1.99
C PRO A 109 46.29 -36.47 -3.12
N ASP A 110 46.80 -36.10 -4.29
CA ASP A 110 46.80 -36.90 -5.53
C ASP A 110 45.41 -37.20 -6.12
N ASP A 111 44.40 -36.37 -5.83
CA ASP A 111 43.01 -36.54 -6.31
C ASP A 111 42.37 -37.88 -5.88
N VAL A 112 42.84 -38.46 -4.76
CA VAL A 112 42.27 -39.68 -4.18
C VAL A 112 41.35 -39.34 -3.01
N PRO A 113 40.06 -39.70 -3.07
CA PRO A 113 39.13 -39.51 -1.96
C PRO A 113 39.62 -40.17 -0.67
N ASN A 114 39.47 -39.47 0.45
CA ASN A 114 39.86 -39.97 1.75
C ASN A 114 38.79 -39.65 2.81
N ASN A 115 38.99 -40.19 4.02
CA ASN A 115 38.04 -40.00 5.12
C ASN A 115 37.79 -38.52 5.45
N LEU A 116 38.77 -37.64 5.23
CA LEU A 116 38.64 -36.21 5.50
C LEU A 116 37.80 -35.52 4.41
N SER A 117 38.05 -35.80 3.14
CA SER A 117 37.28 -35.22 2.04
C SER A 117 35.82 -35.70 2.06
N GLU A 118 35.59 -36.97 2.41
CA GLU A 118 34.25 -37.54 2.61
C GLU A 118 33.52 -36.88 3.79
N ALA A 119 34.21 -36.67 4.92
CA ALA A 119 33.64 -35.97 6.08
C ALA A 119 33.27 -34.52 5.74
N ILE A 120 34.10 -33.81 4.96
CA ILE A 120 33.82 -32.45 4.49
C ILE A 120 32.58 -32.45 3.59
N TYR A 121 32.50 -33.37 2.62
CA TYR A 121 31.38 -33.44 1.69
C TYR A 121 30.04 -33.70 2.39
N ASN A 122 30.07 -34.49 3.47
CA ASN A 122 28.90 -34.83 4.27
C ASN A 122 28.50 -33.77 5.31
N LEU A 123 29.20 -32.63 5.38
CA LEU A 123 28.77 -31.52 6.25
C LEU A 123 27.36 -31.04 5.88
N PRO A 124 26.49 -30.84 6.88
CA PRO A 124 25.13 -30.35 6.64
C PRO A 124 25.15 -28.91 6.14
N ASP A 125 24.17 -28.57 5.32
CA ASP A 125 23.98 -27.20 4.87
C ASP A 125 23.67 -26.27 6.06
N PRO A 126 24.11 -25.00 6.01
CA PRO A 126 23.86 -24.05 7.08
C PRO A 126 22.36 -23.79 7.22
N LYS A 127 21.88 -23.73 8.46
CA LYS A 127 20.47 -23.37 8.75
C LYS A 127 20.10 -22.04 8.08
N PRO A 128 18.84 -21.87 7.63
CA PRO A 128 18.38 -20.62 7.04
C PRO A 128 18.64 -19.45 7.97
N LYS A 129 19.31 -18.40 7.47
CA LYS A 129 19.60 -17.21 8.28
C LYS A 129 18.39 -16.30 8.39
N TRP A 130 17.60 -16.21 7.33
CA TRP A 130 16.38 -15.44 7.27
C TRP A 130 15.19 -16.39 7.18
N SER A 131 14.27 -16.32 8.14
CA SER A 131 12.97 -17.00 8.04
C SER A 131 12.07 -16.29 7.04
N LYS A 132 11.15 -17.05 6.44
CA LYS A 132 10.04 -16.52 5.64
C LYS A 132 9.23 -15.51 6.44
#